data_AF-A0A8C8CNZ2-F1
#
_entry.id   AF-A0A8C8CNZ2-F1
#
_cell.length_a   1.000
_cell.length_b   1.000
_cell.length_c   1.000
_cell.angle_alpha   90.00
_cell.angle_beta   90.00
_cell.angle_gamma   90.00
#
_symmetry.space_group_name_H-M   'P 1'
#
loop_
_entity.id
_entity.type
_entity.pdbx_description
1 polymer ?
#
loop_
_entity_poly.entity_id
_entity_poly.type
_entity_poly.pdbx_seq_one_letter_code
_entity_poly.pdbx_strand_id
1 'polypeptide(L)'
;MSFLELLSQRTGSVLQTFQITVCLSYHQNLDALDKKFILDIVSGCIEQKKLLDVVINVFYAQSGKCLLKADRNQLAIICYFSMFLIDDLGLECFSKIVNSLDIKKMHKFLSFFFNITNLSTWIQGEWSQIYDAAYVERNWIAPLLRWHPEIDILMAQLASRMSRGSQFKKSTKKNTEPHEFSLTKPKARPLPAPEPIPLQEKHQLVSFKFQFYQRLPHEKILQFTIEYQIKSNSVMSQIVRSHDAQLKFDSLHTSGSPATHKLNNLPIRLNTTAILREGALYNRQVEEDLRRMEQLVEGAGEPSSFLQWQKEMRERDLQEELAQVERRRLEGRISYEEAALARTRIMERNQKTALLKKEETAKLMQRYANKRLQEEKEMRDLVQQVADGHKNSKAAKVKLQEFKQRIVKEVSEQSGELLRQALEEAQAELSRKFEIICQIRAIESVPLIRHKFVDETETAGHELLGEMSLAELRERLAMLRNAEQREHQYRRGRILEDKKSREQLLLEQLDTIALHRTALGQAAARRQEEKRARRELQQGVAEDERVVALQRRLEERQQERQRLKQGEKTKAKITEQSATHALKSWNHRKVTKMEEQHWADLEQRLECQVQQEAPNTLSQKKNTQGLDISL
;
A
#
# COMPACT_ATOMS: atom_id res chain seq x y z
N MET A 1 17.55 26.78 -56.65
CA MET A 1 16.58 25.72 -56.94
C MET A 1 17.12 24.37 -56.48
N SER A 2 17.04 24.14 -55.19
CA SER A 2 17.24 22.84 -54.54
C SER A 2 16.10 21.88 -54.88
N PHE A 3 16.36 20.58 -54.78
CA PHE A 3 15.34 19.54 -54.95
C PHE A 3 14.18 19.69 -53.92
N LEU A 4 14.47 20.28 -52.76
CA LEU A 4 13.50 20.60 -51.72
C LEU A 4 12.54 21.75 -52.11
N GLU A 5 12.99 22.74 -52.90
CA GLU A 5 12.11 23.78 -53.43
C GLU A 5 11.13 23.20 -54.47
N LEU A 6 11.61 22.29 -55.34
CA LEU A 6 10.78 21.55 -56.28
C LEU A 6 9.72 20.68 -55.57
N LEU A 7 10.11 19.93 -54.53
CA LEU A 7 9.18 19.16 -53.70
C LEU A 7 8.18 20.07 -52.95
N SER A 8 8.62 21.23 -52.45
CA SER A 8 7.74 22.20 -51.79
C SER A 8 6.67 22.74 -52.74
N GLN A 9 7.07 23.16 -53.95
CA GLN A 9 6.16 23.64 -55.00
C GLN A 9 5.16 22.55 -55.46
N ARG A 10 5.58 21.28 -55.52
CA ARG A 10 4.75 20.17 -55.99
C ARG A 10 3.77 19.62 -54.93
N THR A 11 3.94 19.96 -53.65
CA THR A 11 3.21 19.32 -52.54
C THR A 11 2.37 20.27 -51.68
N GLY A 12 2.62 21.59 -51.75
CA GLY A 12 1.80 22.62 -51.08
C GLY A 12 1.79 22.60 -49.55
N SER A 13 2.54 21.70 -48.92
CA SER A 13 2.49 21.43 -47.47
C SER A 13 3.86 21.65 -46.83
N VAL A 14 4.13 22.90 -46.44
CA VAL A 14 5.36 23.32 -45.74
C VAL A 14 5.60 22.49 -44.46
N LEU A 15 4.55 21.98 -43.83
CA LEU A 15 4.64 21.12 -42.64
C LEU A 15 5.23 19.74 -42.93
N GLN A 16 4.96 19.15 -44.10
CA GLN A 16 5.53 17.84 -44.46
C GLN A 16 7.01 17.96 -44.84
N THR A 17 7.40 18.98 -45.61
CA THR A 17 8.83 19.24 -45.89
C THR A 17 9.59 19.52 -44.58
N PHE A 18 9.02 20.29 -43.65
CA PHE A 18 9.66 20.53 -42.34
C PHE A 18 9.89 19.25 -41.53
N GLN A 19 8.93 18.32 -41.48
CA GLN A 19 9.12 17.03 -40.78
C GLN A 19 10.24 16.19 -41.41
N ILE A 20 10.38 16.21 -42.74
CA ILE A 20 11.40 15.46 -43.48
C ILE A 20 12.80 16.05 -43.21
N THR A 21 12.93 17.38 -43.27
CA THR A 21 14.18 18.08 -42.90
C THR A 21 14.56 17.81 -41.44
N VAL A 22 13.59 17.76 -40.52
CA VAL A 22 13.83 17.40 -39.11
C VAL A 22 14.31 15.95 -38.97
N CYS A 23 13.67 14.96 -39.61
CA CYS A 23 14.12 13.57 -39.58
C CYS A 23 15.56 13.38 -40.07
N LEU A 24 15.93 14.04 -41.18
CA LEU A 24 17.29 14.02 -41.72
C LEU A 24 18.30 14.73 -40.81
N SER A 25 17.91 15.83 -40.17
CA SER A 25 18.78 16.58 -39.24
C SER A 25 19.21 15.79 -38.00
N TYR A 26 18.41 14.79 -37.59
CA TYR A 26 18.67 13.93 -36.44
C TYR A 26 19.65 12.77 -36.71
N HIS A 27 19.94 12.43 -37.97
CA HIS A 27 20.76 11.27 -38.36
C HIS A 27 22.00 11.69 -39.17
N GLN A 28 22.86 12.50 -38.55
CA GLN A 28 24.03 13.09 -39.22
C GLN A 28 25.05 12.04 -39.68
N ASN A 29 25.14 10.89 -39.00
CA ASN A 29 26.15 9.85 -39.22
C ASN A 29 25.80 8.76 -40.28
N LEU A 30 24.65 8.85 -40.97
CA LEU A 30 24.32 7.92 -42.06
C LEU A 30 25.17 8.16 -43.31
N ASP A 31 25.42 7.13 -44.12
CA ASP A 31 26.21 7.28 -45.34
C ASP A 31 25.43 8.03 -46.44
N ALA A 32 26.12 8.52 -47.47
CA ALA A 32 25.51 9.25 -48.58
C ALA A 32 24.47 8.41 -49.34
N LEU A 33 24.71 7.09 -49.46
CA LEU A 33 23.77 6.15 -50.07
C LEU A 33 22.53 5.93 -49.21
N ASP A 34 22.67 5.74 -47.89
CA ASP A 34 21.55 5.60 -46.95
C ASP A 34 20.66 6.84 -46.94
N LYS A 35 21.29 8.04 -46.91
CA LYS A 35 20.60 9.33 -46.96
C LYS A 35 19.80 9.49 -48.25
N LYS A 36 20.33 9.02 -49.39
CA LYS A 36 19.60 9.00 -50.66
C LYS A 36 18.43 8.01 -50.61
N PHE A 37 18.66 6.76 -50.17
CA PHE A 37 17.62 5.73 -50.06
C PHE A 37 16.44 6.18 -49.18
N ILE A 38 16.71 6.84 -48.04
CA ILE A 38 15.67 7.41 -47.17
C ILE A 38 14.91 8.53 -47.87
N LEU A 39 15.58 9.41 -48.63
CA LEU A 39 14.92 10.45 -49.43
C LEU A 39 14.04 9.86 -50.55
N ASP A 40 14.51 8.81 -51.22
CA ASP A 40 13.79 8.11 -52.29
C ASP A 40 12.54 7.40 -51.74
N ILE A 41 12.62 6.74 -50.58
CA ILE A 41 11.44 6.18 -49.86
C ILE A 41 10.45 7.29 -49.46
N VAL A 42 10.95 8.37 -48.85
CA VAL A 42 10.11 9.44 -48.29
C VAL A 42 9.39 10.22 -49.39
N SER A 43 10.06 10.46 -50.53
CA SER A 43 9.43 11.08 -51.70
C SER A 43 8.37 10.16 -52.31
N GLY A 44 8.65 8.86 -52.47
CA GLY A 44 7.65 7.87 -52.90
C GLY A 44 6.42 7.80 -51.99
N CYS A 45 6.61 7.90 -50.67
CA CYS A 45 5.53 8.01 -49.69
C CYS A 45 4.67 9.28 -49.84
N ILE A 46 5.24 10.37 -50.40
CA ILE A 46 4.51 11.62 -50.69
C ILE A 46 3.78 11.54 -52.03
N GLU A 47 4.41 10.97 -53.06
CA GLU A 47 3.80 10.83 -54.39
C GLU A 47 2.62 9.84 -54.33
N GLN A 48 2.78 8.69 -53.67
CA GLN A 48 1.72 7.70 -53.47
C GLN A 48 0.81 7.98 -52.26
N LYS A 49 0.90 9.18 -51.66
CA LYS A 49 0.17 9.55 -50.43
C LYS A 49 -1.33 9.29 -50.51
N LYS A 50 -1.98 9.56 -51.65
CA LYS A 50 -3.43 9.33 -51.82
C LYS A 50 -3.81 7.86 -51.61
N LEU A 51 -3.03 6.95 -52.20
CA LEU A 51 -3.23 5.50 -52.15
C LEU A 51 -2.95 4.95 -50.74
N LEU A 52 -1.90 5.46 -50.09
CA LEU A 52 -1.55 5.15 -48.70
C LEU A 52 -2.62 5.65 -47.70
N ASP A 53 -3.09 6.90 -47.85
CA ASP A 53 -4.05 7.52 -46.94
C ASP A 53 -5.40 6.77 -46.92
N VAL A 54 -5.82 6.10 -48.00
CA VAL A 54 -6.99 5.18 -48.02
C VAL A 54 -6.85 4.11 -46.94
N VAL A 55 -5.80 3.27 -47.05
CA VAL A 55 -5.54 2.16 -46.12
C VAL A 55 -5.40 2.66 -44.68
N ILE A 56 -4.65 3.74 -44.49
CA ILE A 56 -4.34 4.30 -43.16
C ILE A 56 -5.60 4.88 -42.52
N ASN A 57 -6.44 5.61 -43.26
CA ASN A 57 -7.65 6.21 -42.70
C ASN A 57 -8.62 5.16 -42.15
N VAL A 58 -8.87 4.08 -42.90
CA VAL A 58 -9.76 3.01 -42.42
C VAL A 58 -9.12 2.14 -41.35
N PHE A 59 -7.80 1.91 -41.40
CA PHE A 59 -7.09 1.28 -40.28
C PHE A 59 -7.26 2.09 -38.97
N TYR A 60 -7.16 3.42 -39.04
CA TYR A 60 -7.40 4.29 -37.89
C TYR A 60 -8.89 4.36 -37.49
N ALA A 61 -9.83 4.28 -38.44
CA ALA A 61 -11.26 4.20 -38.11
C ALA A 61 -11.60 2.91 -37.33
N GLN A 62 -11.04 1.77 -37.74
CA GLN A 62 -11.29 0.47 -37.10
C GLN A 62 -10.49 0.28 -35.80
N SER A 63 -9.22 0.71 -35.74
CA SER A 63 -8.30 0.38 -34.64
C SER A 63 -7.83 1.57 -33.77
N GLY A 64 -8.23 2.80 -34.12
CA GLY A 64 -7.69 4.05 -33.56
C GLY A 64 -7.83 4.24 -32.05
N LYS A 65 -8.66 3.44 -31.37
CA LYS A 65 -8.73 3.39 -29.89
C LYS A 65 -7.40 2.98 -29.23
N CYS A 66 -6.43 2.44 -29.98
CA CYS A 66 -5.14 1.96 -29.46
C CYS A 66 -3.91 2.57 -30.14
N LEU A 67 -4.04 3.59 -30.99
CA LEU A 67 -2.94 4.15 -31.79
C LEU A 67 -2.81 5.66 -31.60
N LEU A 68 -1.58 6.17 -31.56
CA LEU A 68 -1.31 7.59 -31.44
C LEU A 68 -1.27 8.24 -32.82
N LYS A 69 -1.72 9.50 -32.95
CA LYS A 69 -1.61 10.26 -34.22
C LYS A 69 -0.17 10.35 -34.75
N ALA A 70 0.83 10.24 -33.87
CA ALA A 70 2.25 10.18 -34.23
C ALA A 70 2.64 8.89 -34.99
N ASP A 71 1.95 7.77 -34.75
CA ASP A 71 2.23 6.48 -35.39
C ASP A 71 1.82 6.49 -36.89
N ARG A 72 1.04 7.49 -37.34
CA ARG A 72 0.48 7.55 -38.71
C ARG A 72 1.57 7.57 -39.78
N ASN A 73 2.62 8.37 -39.60
CA ASN A 73 3.71 8.48 -40.58
C ASN A 73 4.53 7.17 -40.65
N GLN A 74 4.74 6.52 -39.51
CA GLN A 74 5.42 5.22 -39.42
C GLN A 74 4.63 4.11 -40.14
N LEU A 75 3.30 4.09 -39.96
CA LEU A 75 2.41 3.15 -40.64
C LEU A 75 2.32 3.44 -42.16
N ALA A 76 2.39 4.71 -42.58
CA ALA A 76 2.47 5.08 -43.99
C ALA A 76 3.72 4.54 -44.68
N ILE A 77 4.88 4.70 -44.03
CA ILE A 77 6.17 4.21 -44.53
C ILE A 77 6.16 2.67 -44.61
N ILE A 78 5.61 1.97 -43.62
CA ILE A 78 5.50 0.50 -43.65
C ILE A 78 4.52 0.04 -44.74
N CYS A 79 3.40 0.73 -44.95
CA CYS A 79 2.47 0.44 -46.06
C CYS A 79 3.15 0.64 -47.43
N TYR A 80 3.92 1.71 -47.61
CA TYR A 80 4.71 1.95 -48.82
C TYR A 80 5.75 0.84 -49.06
N PHE A 81 6.52 0.48 -48.02
CA PHE A 81 7.43 -0.67 -48.09
C PHE A 81 6.69 -1.95 -48.51
N SER A 82 5.52 -2.23 -47.92
CA SER A 82 4.73 -3.43 -48.22
C SER A 82 4.23 -3.54 -49.65
N MET A 83 4.00 -2.43 -50.34
CA MET A 83 3.43 -2.42 -51.70
C MET A 83 4.48 -2.27 -52.80
N PHE A 84 5.52 -1.48 -52.56
CA PHE A 84 6.44 -1.05 -53.61
C PHE A 84 7.87 -1.57 -53.43
N LEU A 85 8.23 -2.13 -52.27
CA LEU A 85 9.62 -2.48 -51.94
C LEU A 85 9.81 -3.86 -51.29
N ILE A 86 8.76 -4.65 -51.04
CA ILE A 86 8.93 -6.05 -50.59
C ILE A 86 9.60 -6.90 -51.68
N ASP A 87 9.26 -6.69 -52.96
CA ASP A 87 9.89 -7.40 -54.07
C ASP A 87 11.38 -7.05 -54.23
N ASP A 88 11.76 -5.77 -54.07
CA ASP A 88 13.15 -5.31 -54.22
C ASP A 88 14.04 -5.56 -52.99
N LEU A 89 13.51 -5.40 -51.77
CA LEU A 89 14.28 -5.56 -50.52
C LEU A 89 14.24 -6.99 -49.97
N GLY A 90 13.26 -7.79 -50.40
CA GLY A 90 13.00 -9.13 -49.90
C GLY A 90 12.39 -9.17 -48.49
N LEU A 91 11.69 -10.28 -48.21
CA LEU A 91 11.02 -10.54 -46.93
C LEU A 91 11.96 -10.42 -45.72
N GLU A 92 13.24 -10.79 -45.86
CA GLU A 92 14.21 -10.68 -44.75
C GLU A 92 14.43 -9.24 -44.28
N CYS A 93 14.61 -8.30 -45.21
CA CYS A 93 14.85 -6.90 -44.88
C CYS A 93 13.58 -6.25 -44.35
N PHE A 94 12.44 -6.55 -44.97
CA PHE A 94 11.12 -6.16 -44.46
C PHE A 94 10.87 -6.69 -43.04
N SER A 95 11.21 -7.96 -42.78
CA SER A 95 11.11 -8.58 -41.46
C SER A 95 12.04 -7.93 -40.43
N LYS A 96 13.29 -7.61 -40.79
CA LYS A 96 14.23 -6.87 -39.91
C LYS A 96 13.67 -5.49 -39.55
N ILE A 97 13.11 -4.76 -40.52
CA ILE A 97 12.45 -3.46 -40.31
C ILE A 97 11.24 -3.64 -39.37
N VAL A 98 10.28 -4.49 -39.71
CA VAL A 98 9.07 -4.70 -38.90
C VAL A 98 9.37 -5.16 -37.46
N ASN A 99 10.35 -6.06 -37.27
CA ASN A 99 10.74 -6.55 -35.95
C ASN A 99 11.49 -5.52 -35.08
N SER A 100 11.93 -4.38 -35.65
CA SER A 100 12.52 -3.25 -34.92
C SER A 100 11.49 -2.29 -34.33
N LEU A 101 10.24 -2.37 -34.79
CA LEU A 101 9.15 -1.47 -34.41
C LEU A 101 8.25 -2.10 -33.33
N ASP A 102 7.20 -1.39 -32.89
CA ASP A 102 6.28 -1.90 -31.86
C ASP A 102 5.53 -3.14 -32.39
N ILE A 103 5.89 -4.31 -31.84
CA ILE A 103 5.38 -5.63 -32.20
C ILE A 103 3.83 -5.67 -32.18
N LYS A 104 3.19 -5.00 -31.21
CA LYS A 104 1.72 -4.99 -31.08
C LYS A 104 1.06 -4.09 -32.12
N LYS A 105 1.68 -2.94 -32.47
CA LYS A 105 1.19 -2.06 -33.54
C LYS A 105 1.38 -2.71 -34.91
N MET A 106 2.56 -3.26 -35.17
CA MET A 106 2.88 -3.90 -36.45
C MET A 106 2.01 -5.13 -36.71
N HIS A 107 1.85 -6.02 -35.71
CA HIS A 107 0.93 -7.16 -35.83
C HIS A 107 -0.50 -6.71 -36.13
N LYS A 108 -1.02 -5.68 -35.44
CA LYS A 108 -2.37 -5.15 -35.73
C LYS A 108 -2.48 -4.57 -37.14
N PHE A 109 -1.45 -3.87 -37.62
CA PHE A 109 -1.46 -3.26 -38.95
C PHE A 109 -1.36 -4.30 -40.06
N LEU A 110 -0.39 -5.22 -39.99
CA LEU A 110 -0.21 -6.25 -41.01
C LEU A 110 -1.39 -7.23 -41.04
N SER A 111 -1.96 -7.60 -39.88
CA SER A 111 -3.21 -8.37 -39.79
C SER A 111 -4.44 -7.67 -40.39
N PHE A 112 -4.42 -6.35 -40.53
CA PHE A 112 -5.46 -5.58 -41.22
C PHE A 112 -5.16 -5.46 -42.71
N PHE A 113 -3.92 -5.09 -43.06
CA PHE A 113 -3.53 -4.75 -44.42
C PHE A 113 -3.39 -5.96 -45.35
N PHE A 114 -2.81 -7.07 -44.86
CA PHE A 114 -2.64 -8.28 -45.66
C PHE A 114 -3.88 -9.20 -45.65
N ASN A 115 -4.92 -8.91 -44.85
CA ASN A 115 -6.13 -9.72 -44.84
C ASN A 115 -6.78 -9.77 -46.22
N ILE A 116 -6.82 -10.96 -46.83
CA ILE A 116 -7.41 -11.25 -48.15
C ILE A 116 -8.76 -10.54 -48.34
N THR A 117 -9.65 -10.61 -47.34
CA THR A 117 -10.99 -10.03 -47.43
C THR A 117 -10.99 -8.50 -47.50
N ASN A 118 -10.05 -7.83 -46.81
CA ASN A 118 -9.89 -6.38 -46.90
C ASN A 118 -9.26 -5.98 -48.24
N LEU A 119 -8.24 -6.72 -48.70
CA LEU A 119 -7.55 -6.47 -49.96
C LEU A 119 -8.50 -6.59 -51.16
N SER A 120 -9.14 -7.76 -51.34
CA SER A 120 -9.92 -8.08 -52.55
C SER A 120 -11.30 -7.45 -52.64
N THR A 121 -11.76 -6.78 -51.58
CA THR A 121 -13.07 -6.09 -51.58
C THR A 121 -12.89 -4.57 -51.48
N TRP A 122 -12.68 -4.05 -50.28
CA TRP A 122 -12.72 -2.62 -50.02
C TRP A 122 -11.45 -1.88 -50.48
N ILE A 123 -10.25 -2.42 -50.21
CA ILE A 123 -9.00 -1.77 -50.61
C ILE A 123 -8.89 -1.73 -52.15
N GLN A 124 -9.13 -2.85 -52.84
CA GLN A 124 -9.21 -2.91 -54.29
C GLN A 124 -10.28 -1.96 -54.85
N GLY A 125 -11.47 -1.91 -54.23
CA GLY A 125 -12.57 -1.03 -54.66
C GLY A 125 -12.23 0.46 -54.58
N GLU A 126 -11.59 0.91 -53.50
CA GLU A 126 -11.19 2.32 -53.33
C GLU A 126 -10.00 2.69 -54.20
N TRP A 127 -8.99 1.81 -54.34
CA TRP A 127 -7.88 2.05 -55.27
C TRP A 127 -8.36 2.09 -56.74
N SER A 128 -9.40 1.32 -57.09
CA SER A 128 -10.06 1.34 -58.40
C SER A 128 -10.90 2.60 -58.68
N GLN A 129 -11.08 3.49 -57.69
CA GLN A 129 -11.62 4.84 -57.91
C GLN A 129 -10.52 5.87 -58.28
N ILE A 130 -9.25 5.52 -58.04
CA ILE A 130 -8.09 6.40 -58.26
C ILE A 130 -7.28 5.98 -59.50
N TYR A 131 -7.26 4.67 -59.79
CA TYR A 131 -6.54 4.05 -60.91
C TYR A 131 -7.43 2.99 -61.60
N ASP A 132 -7.07 2.57 -62.81
CA ASP A 132 -7.78 1.49 -63.52
C ASP A 132 -7.78 0.19 -62.70
N ALA A 133 -8.96 -0.45 -62.56
CA ALA A 133 -9.15 -1.68 -61.80
C ALA A 133 -8.23 -2.82 -62.29
N ALA A 134 -8.04 -2.95 -63.61
CA ALA A 134 -7.16 -3.96 -64.18
C ALA A 134 -5.67 -3.69 -63.89
N TYR A 135 -5.29 -2.44 -63.67
CA TYR A 135 -3.95 -2.05 -63.22
C TYR A 135 -3.77 -2.31 -61.71
N VAL A 136 -4.76 -1.91 -60.90
CA VAL A 136 -4.80 -2.12 -59.43
C VAL A 136 -4.68 -3.61 -59.09
N GLU A 137 -5.48 -4.45 -59.76
CA GLU A 137 -5.50 -5.89 -59.53
C GLU A 137 -4.14 -6.53 -59.85
N ARG A 138 -3.57 -6.23 -61.02
CA ARG A 138 -2.33 -6.86 -61.51
C ARG A 138 -1.07 -6.38 -60.79
N ASN A 139 -0.98 -5.09 -60.47
CA ASN A 139 0.26 -4.48 -60.00
C ASN A 139 0.32 -4.30 -58.47
N TRP A 140 -0.81 -4.30 -57.76
CA TRP A 140 -0.83 -4.11 -56.30
C TRP A 140 -1.51 -5.26 -55.56
N ILE A 141 -2.74 -5.65 -55.95
CA ILE A 141 -3.45 -6.72 -55.24
C ILE A 141 -2.79 -8.09 -55.45
N ALA A 142 -2.45 -8.46 -56.69
CA ALA A 142 -1.81 -9.74 -56.97
C ALA A 142 -0.44 -9.90 -56.29
N PRO A 143 0.49 -8.92 -56.29
CA PRO A 143 1.73 -9.01 -55.50
C PRO A 143 1.50 -9.09 -53.99
N LEU A 144 0.57 -8.30 -53.42
CA LEU A 144 0.25 -8.37 -51.99
C LEU A 144 -0.32 -9.73 -51.57
N LEU A 145 -1.17 -10.33 -52.41
CA LEU A 145 -1.68 -11.69 -52.20
C LEU A 145 -0.58 -12.75 -52.41
N ARG A 146 0.36 -12.54 -53.33
CA ARG A 146 1.51 -13.43 -53.57
C ARG A 146 2.38 -13.57 -52.31
N TRP A 147 2.56 -12.48 -51.56
CA TRP A 147 3.34 -12.44 -50.32
C TRP A 147 2.54 -12.78 -49.05
N HIS A 148 1.25 -13.11 -49.16
CA HIS A 148 0.41 -13.44 -48.00
C HIS A 148 0.96 -14.59 -47.14
N PRO A 149 1.36 -15.78 -47.68
CA PRO A 149 1.80 -16.89 -46.82
C PRO A 149 3.14 -16.61 -46.14
N GLU A 150 4.04 -15.85 -46.76
CA GLU A 150 5.28 -15.39 -46.14
C GLU A 150 5.03 -14.39 -45.00
N ILE A 151 4.06 -13.48 -45.21
CA ILE A 151 3.63 -12.52 -44.18
C ILE A 151 2.87 -13.23 -43.05
N ASP A 152 2.11 -14.30 -43.31
CA ASP A 152 1.51 -15.14 -42.26
C ASP A 152 2.56 -15.78 -41.36
N ILE A 153 3.69 -16.26 -41.91
CA ILE A 153 4.80 -16.80 -41.13
C ILE A 153 5.41 -15.71 -40.24
N LEU A 154 5.64 -14.51 -40.79
CA LEU A 154 6.10 -13.34 -40.03
C LEU A 154 5.09 -12.95 -38.93
N MET A 155 3.79 -12.99 -39.23
CA MET A 155 2.70 -12.69 -38.32
C MET A 155 2.60 -13.70 -37.18
N ALA A 156 2.74 -15.00 -37.46
CA ALA A 156 2.82 -16.04 -36.45
C ALA A 156 4.05 -15.88 -35.55
N GLN A 157 5.19 -15.46 -36.12
CA GLN A 157 6.38 -15.08 -35.33
C GLN A 157 6.07 -13.90 -34.40
N LEU A 158 5.51 -12.80 -34.91
CA LEU A 158 5.11 -11.63 -34.10
C LEU A 158 4.09 -12.01 -33.00
N ALA A 159 3.08 -12.82 -33.31
CA ALA A 159 2.09 -13.31 -32.36
C ALA A 159 2.76 -14.11 -31.22
N SER A 160 3.68 -15.01 -31.59
CA SER A 160 4.45 -15.79 -30.63
C SER A 160 5.43 -14.95 -29.81
N ARG A 161 5.87 -13.78 -30.30
CA ARG A 161 6.64 -12.78 -29.54
C ARG A 161 5.73 -11.94 -28.64
N MET A 162 4.49 -11.64 -29.04
CA MET A 162 3.51 -10.92 -28.24
C MET A 162 3.04 -11.72 -27.02
N SER A 163 2.76 -13.02 -27.18
CA SER A 163 2.41 -13.90 -26.06
C SER A 163 3.59 -14.08 -25.10
N ARG A 164 4.81 -14.29 -25.64
CA ARG A 164 6.06 -14.26 -24.87
C ARG A 164 6.35 -12.89 -24.24
N GLY A 165 5.76 -11.80 -24.73
CA GLY A 165 5.96 -10.44 -24.19
C GLY A 165 5.43 -10.22 -22.76
N SER A 166 4.48 -11.04 -22.29
CA SER A 166 4.10 -11.06 -20.86
C SER A 166 4.91 -12.07 -20.05
N GLN A 167 5.56 -13.03 -20.71
CA GLN A 167 6.57 -13.89 -20.13
C GLN A 167 7.96 -13.35 -20.44
N PHE A 168 8.33 -12.28 -19.73
CA PHE A 168 9.72 -12.21 -19.30
C PHE A 168 10.09 -13.59 -18.77
N LYS A 169 11.11 -14.22 -19.36
CA LYS A 169 12.00 -15.06 -18.59
C LYS A 169 12.66 -14.14 -17.56
N LYS A 170 11.92 -13.86 -16.46
CA LYS A 170 12.53 -13.86 -15.13
C LYS A 170 13.45 -15.06 -15.17
N SER A 171 14.75 -14.86 -14.96
CA SER A 171 15.60 -15.99 -14.66
C SER A 171 14.90 -16.73 -13.53
N THR A 172 14.67 -18.03 -13.70
CA THR A 172 14.22 -18.87 -12.61
C THR A 172 15.41 -18.98 -11.66
N LYS A 173 15.59 -17.92 -10.85
CA LYS A 173 15.92 -18.06 -9.43
C LYS A 173 15.02 -19.20 -8.99
N LYS A 174 15.60 -20.38 -8.83
CA LYS A 174 14.85 -21.58 -8.48
C LYS A 174 13.98 -21.20 -7.30
N ASN A 175 12.69 -21.57 -7.32
CA ASN A 175 11.93 -21.52 -6.09
C ASN A 175 12.76 -22.27 -5.04
N THR A 176 12.78 -21.76 -3.81
CA THR A 176 13.38 -22.54 -2.72
C THR A 176 12.39 -23.64 -2.37
N GLU A 177 12.37 -24.67 -3.22
CA GLU A 177 11.88 -25.99 -2.89
C GLU A 177 12.52 -26.36 -1.55
N PRO A 178 11.73 -26.68 -0.51
CA PRO A 178 12.27 -27.21 0.73
C PRO A 178 12.95 -28.54 0.41
N HIS A 179 14.28 -28.52 0.32
CA HIS A 179 15.05 -29.75 0.29
C HIS A 179 14.98 -30.34 1.70
N GLU A 180 14.32 -31.49 1.83
CA GLU A 180 14.34 -32.24 3.07
C GLU A 180 15.81 -32.59 3.38
N PHE A 181 16.21 -32.40 4.63
CA PHE A 181 17.61 -32.39 5.03
C PHE A 181 18.23 -33.77 4.80
N SER A 182 19.37 -33.81 4.10
CA SER A 182 20.08 -35.06 3.80
C SER A 182 20.77 -35.59 5.06
N LEU A 183 20.04 -36.40 5.83
CA LEU A 183 20.47 -37.14 7.02
C LEU A 183 21.75 -37.96 6.75
N THR A 184 22.91 -37.33 6.95
CA THR A 184 24.24 -37.95 6.80
C THR A 184 25.15 -37.49 7.93
N LYS A 185 25.61 -38.46 8.74
CA LYS A 185 26.33 -38.23 10.00
C LYS A 185 27.54 -37.28 9.84
N PRO A 186 27.71 -36.27 10.71
CA PRO A 186 28.86 -35.37 10.65
C PRO A 186 30.16 -36.14 10.93
N LYS A 187 31.11 -36.05 10.01
CA LYS A 187 32.43 -36.70 10.13
C LYS A 187 33.24 -36.02 11.24
N ALA A 188 33.70 -36.80 12.22
CA ALA A 188 34.37 -36.28 13.41
C ALA A 188 35.62 -35.43 13.07
N ARG A 189 35.77 -34.29 13.77
CA ARG A 189 36.93 -33.40 13.65
C ARG A 189 37.99 -33.80 14.69
N PRO A 190 39.29 -33.92 14.32
CA PRO A 190 40.34 -34.20 15.30
C PRO A 190 40.43 -33.14 16.39
N LEU A 191 40.76 -33.56 17.61
CA LEU A 191 41.05 -32.65 18.72
C LEU A 191 42.46 -32.02 18.53
N PRO A 192 42.65 -30.73 18.83
CA PRO A 192 43.98 -30.13 18.91
C PRO A 192 44.74 -30.67 20.13
N ALA A 193 46.07 -30.68 20.05
CA ALA A 193 46.93 -31.11 21.17
C ALA A 193 46.86 -30.09 22.34
N PRO A 194 46.92 -30.55 23.60
CA PRO A 194 46.77 -29.68 24.77
C PRO A 194 48.05 -28.86 25.05
N GLU A 195 47.87 -27.56 25.31
CA GLU A 195 48.91 -26.71 25.90
C GLU A 195 49.04 -26.96 27.42
N PRO A 196 50.26 -26.87 28.00
CA PRO A 196 50.47 -27.16 29.41
C PRO A 196 49.88 -26.08 30.33
N ILE A 197 49.13 -26.51 31.34
CA ILE A 197 48.38 -25.63 32.25
C ILE A 197 49.31 -24.98 33.30
N PRO A 198 49.31 -23.64 33.46
CA PRO A 198 49.98 -22.96 34.57
C PRO A 198 49.41 -23.37 35.94
N LEU A 199 50.29 -23.70 36.89
CA LEU A 199 49.93 -24.20 38.22
C LEU A 199 49.66 -23.08 39.24
N GLN A 200 48.39 -22.80 39.53
CA GLN A 200 47.89 -22.12 40.76
C GLN A 200 46.37 -22.36 40.88
N GLU A 201 45.73 -22.46 42.06
CA GLU A 201 46.22 -22.70 43.42
C GLU A 201 45.07 -23.38 44.22
N LYS A 202 45.35 -24.24 45.22
CA LYS A 202 44.30 -25.06 45.86
C LYS A 202 43.58 -24.33 46.99
N HIS A 203 42.31 -23.96 46.78
CA HIS A 203 41.38 -23.59 47.85
C HIS A 203 40.15 -24.52 47.93
N GLN A 204 39.48 -24.50 49.07
CA GLN A 204 38.73 -25.66 49.61
C GLN A 204 37.23 -25.69 49.25
N LEU A 205 36.65 -26.89 49.33
CA LEU A 205 35.21 -27.14 49.30
C LEU A 205 34.49 -26.46 50.48
N VAL A 206 33.41 -25.72 50.21
CA VAL A 206 32.46 -25.27 51.26
C VAL A 206 31.01 -25.56 50.84
N SER A 207 30.25 -26.05 51.82
CA SER A 207 28.91 -26.65 51.73
C SER A 207 27.77 -25.72 51.29
N PHE A 208 26.66 -26.34 50.86
CA PHE A 208 25.35 -25.73 50.63
C PHE A 208 24.85 -24.87 51.81
N LYS A 209 24.24 -23.71 51.52
CA LYS A 209 23.08 -23.19 52.26
C LYS A 209 22.06 -22.52 51.34
N PHE A 210 20.77 -22.68 51.68
CA PHE A 210 19.64 -21.99 51.05
C PHE A 210 19.62 -20.50 51.43
N GLN A 211 19.36 -19.59 50.49
CA GLN A 211 19.06 -18.20 50.85
C GLN A 211 18.09 -17.50 49.89
N PHE A 212 17.20 -16.71 50.49
CA PHE A 212 16.09 -15.93 49.95
C PHE A 212 16.27 -15.35 48.53
N TYR A 213 15.28 -15.61 47.66
CA TYR A 213 14.99 -14.73 46.53
C TYR A 213 14.42 -13.40 47.05
N GLN A 214 15.17 -12.31 46.85
CA GLN A 214 14.71 -10.96 47.17
C GLN A 214 13.60 -10.51 46.21
N ARG A 215 12.63 -9.75 46.73
CA ARG A 215 11.63 -9.05 45.89
C ARG A 215 12.35 -8.00 45.04
N LEU A 216 12.26 -8.14 43.72
CA LEU A 216 12.52 -7.01 42.82
C LEU A 216 11.46 -5.92 43.06
N PRO A 217 11.83 -4.62 43.08
CA PRO A 217 10.89 -3.54 43.40
C PRO A 217 9.83 -3.37 42.30
N HIS A 218 8.58 -3.19 42.74
CA HIS A 218 7.38 -3.18 41.89
C HIS A 218 7.43 -2.12 40.77
N GLU A 219 8.13 -1.01 41.00
CA GLU A 219 8.26 0.12 40.07
C GLU A 219 8.92 -0.28 38.74
N LYS A 220 9.95 -1.14 38.77
CA LYS A 220 10.64 -1.58 37.55
C LYS A 220 9.73 -2.45 36.67
N ILE A 221 8.87 -3.26 37.29
CA ILE A 221 7.87 -4.08 36.58
C ILE A 221 6.78 -3.18 35.97
N LEU A 222 6.37 -2.13 36.69
CA LEU A 222 5.40 -1.14 36.20
C LEU A 222 5.95 -0.33 35.02
N GLN A 223 7.21 0.11 35.08
CA GLN A 223 7.89 0.79 33.97
C GLN A 223 7.96 -0.11 32.72
N PHE A 224 8.40 -1.36 32.85
CA PHE A 224 8.46 -2.30 31.73
C PHE A 224 7.08 -2.57 31.10
N THR A 225 6.02 -2.73 31.90
CA THR A 225 4.67 -2.96 31.37
C THR A 225 4.10 -1.73 30.67
N ILE A 226 4.28 -0.53 31.24
CA ILE A 226 3.89 0.74 30.59
C ILE A 226 4.63 0.91 29.27
N GLU A 227 5.94 0.67 29.22
CA GLU A 227 6.75 0.82 28.01
C GLU A 227 6.35 -0.17 26.91
N TYR A 228 6.07 -1.44 27.27
CA TYR A 228 5.54 -2.44 26.34
C TYR A 228 4.16 -2.05 25.79
N GLN A 229 3.29 -1.49 26.64
CA GLN A 229 1.94 -1.08 26.26
C GLN A 229 1.94 0.18 25.38
N ILE A 230 2.86 1.12 25.62
CA ILE A 230 3.11 2.27 24.72
C ILE A 230 3.65 1.79 23.36
N LYS A 231 4.63 0.88 23.34
CA LYS A 231 5.18 0.31 22.08
C LYS A 231 4.11 -0.46 21.31
N SER A 232 3.29 -1.26 21.99
CA SER A 232 2.16 -1.98 21.38
C SER A 232 1.10 -1.03 20.80
N ASN A 233 0.69 0.00 21.56
CA ASN A 233 -0.25 1.02 21.08
C ASN A 233 0.31 1.83 19.90
N SER A 234 1.62 2.11 19.88
CA SER A 234 2.30 2.75 18.75
C SER A 234 2.22 1.87 17.50
N VAL A 235 2.60 0.60 17.60
CA VAL A 235 2.55 -0.36 16.47
C VAL A 235 1.12 -0.55 15.97
N MET A 236 0.14 -0.71 16.87
CA MET A 236 -1.30 -0.75 16.52
C MET A 236 -1.74 0.51 15.77
N SER A 237 -1.37 1.70 16.26
CA SER A 237 -1.66 2.98 15.60
C SER A 237 -1.02 3.08 14.22
N GLN A 238 0.17 2.48 14.04
CA GLN A 238 0.93 2.49 12.80
C GLN A 238 0.36 1.50 11.76
N ILE A 239 -0.16 0.35 12.22
CA ILE A 239 -0.92 -0.63 11.41
C ILE A 239 -2.27 -0.05 10.97
N VAL A 240 -3.02 0.59 11.88
CA VAL A 240 -4.29 1.26 11.52
C VAL A 240 -4.03 2.36 10.49
N ARG A 241 -3.02 3.21 10.69
CA ARG A 241 -2.65 4.25 9.71
C ARG A 241 -2.20 3.68 8.35
N SER A 242 -1.54 2.53 8.30
CA SER A 242 -1.14 1.92 7.01
C SER A 242 -2.33 1.27 6.30
N HIS A 243 -3.25 0.67 7.05
CA HIS A 243 -4.53 0.15 6.54
C HIS A 243 -5.42 1.29 6.02
N ASP A 244 -5.62 2.36 6.79
CA ASP A 244 -6.37 3.57 6.41
C ASP A 244 -5.73 4.34 5.23
N ALA A 245 -4.43 4.15 4.98
CA ALA A 245 -3.75 4.66 3.79
C ALA A 245 -3.99 3.77 2.56
N GLN A 246 -4.11 2.45 2.74
CA GLN A 246 -4.40 1.47 1.68
C GLN A 246 -5.88 1.47 1.27
N LEU A 247 -6.80 1.77 2.20
CA LEU A 247 -8.25 1.87 1.94
C LEU A 247 -8.67 3.10 1.12
N LYS A 248 -7.75 3.94 0.65
CA LYS A 248 -8.05 5.16 -0.12
C LYS A 248 -8.28 4.88 -1.60
N PHE A 249 -9.22 4.00 -1.91
CA PHE A 249 -9.59 3.63 -3.28
C PHE A 249 -10.02 4.85 -4.12
N ASP A 250 -10.68 5.84 -3.51
CA ASP A 250 -11.10 7.10 -4.16
C ASP A 250 -10.10 8.25 -4.00
N SER A 251 -8.83 7.98 -3.67
CA SER A 251 -7.80 9.02 -3.74
C SER A 251 -7.46 9.36 -5.19
N LEU A 252 -8.20 10.33 -5.75
CA LEU A 252 -7.83 10.98 -6.99
C LEU A 252 -6.37 11.44 -6.90
N HIS A 253 -5.48 10.76 -7.62
CA HIS A 253 -4.13 11.20 -7.86
C HIS A 253 -4.14 12.38 -8.85
N THR A 254 -4.71 13.50 -8.41
CA THR A 254 -4.36 14.79 -8.98
C THR A 254 -2.86 14.94 -8.84
N SER A 255 -2.14 15.02 -9.96
CA SER A 255 -0.83 15.64 -9.96
C SER A 255 -1.02 17.03 -9.33
N GLY A 256 -0.50 17.21 -8.11
CA GLY A 256 -0.73 18.42 -7.33
C GLY A 256 -0.35 19.63 -8.18
N SER A 257 -1.30 20.55 -8.38
CA SER A 257 -1.11 21.70 -9.28
C SER A 257 0.24 22.34 -8.98
N PRO A 258 1.13 22.48 -9.97
CA PRO A 258 2.55 22.73 -9.74
C PRO A 258 2.70 23.93 -8.82
N ALA A 259 3.32 23.69 -7.65
CA ALA A 259 3.15 24.49 -6.45
C ALA A 259 3.21 25.98 -6.80
N THR A 260 2.07 26.65 -6.75
CA THR A 260 1.94 28.01 -7.27
C THR A 260 2.88 28.91 -6.48
N HIS A 261 3.99 29.30 -7.11
CA HIS A 261 4.79 30.43 -6.66
C HIS A 261 3.82 31.55 -6.31
N LYS A 262 3.97 32.11 -5.10
CA LYS A 262 3.14 33.22 -4.62
C LYS A 262 3.01 34.22 -5.76
N LEU A 263 1.78 34.65 -6.04
CA LEU A 263 1.47 35.62 -7.09
C LEU A 263 2.13 36.96 -6.75
N ASN A 264 3.41 37.05 -7.10
CA ASN A 264 4.13 38.30 -7.19
C ASN A 264 3.44 39.07 -8.33
N ASN A 265 2.70 40.12 -7.98
CA ASN A 265 2.00 41.00 -8.91
C ASN A 265 2.97 41.89 -9.72
N LEU A 266 4.05 41.30 -10.21
CA LEU A 266 4.81 41.80 -11.34
C LEU A 266 3.93 41.63 -12.58
N PRO A 267 3.71 42.66 -13.40
CA PRO A 267 2.95 42.53 -14.63
C PRO A 267 3.72 41.63 -15.60
N ILE A 268 3.39 40.33 -15.62
CA ILE A 268 3.94 39.37 -16.57
C ILE A 268 3.51 39.83 -17.96
N ARG A 269 4.46 40.41 -18.70
CA ARG A 269 4.24 40.91 -20.07
C ARG A 269 3.87 39.74 -20.96
N LEU A 270 2.56 39.55 -21.16
CA LEU A 270 2.03 38.48 -22.00
C LEU A 270 2.58 38.62 -23.43
N ASN A 271 2.98 37.50 -24.01
CA ASN A 271 3.35 37.44 -25.42
C ASN A 271 2.11 37.83 -26.26
N THR A 272 2.30 38.56 -27.35
CA THR A 272 1.20 38.97 -28.25
C THR A 272 0.38 37.76 -28.74
N THR A 273 1.04 36.64 -28.99
CA THR A 273 0.39 35.36 -29.36
C THR A 273 -0.38 34.70 -28.21
N ALA A 274 -0.06 35.01 -26.94
CA ALA A 274 -0.82 34.55 -25.79
C ALA A 274 -2.08 35.41 -25.60
N ILE A 275 -1.96 36.74 -25.69
CA ILE A 275 -3.08 37.69 -25.64
C ILE A 275 -4.12 37.32 -26.70
N LEU A 276 -3.71 37.18 -27.96
CA LEU A 276 -4.65 36.88 -29.05
C LEU A 276 -5.29 35.47 -28.94
N ARG A 277 -4.62 34.49 -28.30
CA ARG A 277 -5.19 33.15 -28.07
C ARG A 277 -6.20 33.14 -26.92
N GLU A 278 -5.93 33.86 -25.84
CA GLU A 278 -6.82 33.96 -24.69
C GLU A 278 -8.05 34.84 -25.04
N GLY A 279 -7.84 35.95 -25.74
CA GLY A 279 -8.91 36.80 -26.30
C GLY A 279 -9.81 36.02 -27.25
N ALA A 280 -9.26 35.30 -28.24
CA ALA A 280 -10.06 34.48 -29.16
C ALA A 280 -10.87 33.36 -28.46
N LEU A 281 -10.37 32.84 -27.32
CA LEU A 281 -11.12 31.87 -26.51
C LEU A 281 -12.31 32.54 -25.82
N TYR A 282 -12.12 33.72 -25.21
CA TYR A 282 -13.21 34.46 -24.57
C TYR A 282 -14.21 35.02 -25.59
N ASN A 283 -13.76 35.54 -26.73
CA ASN A 283 -14.65 36.01 -27.81
C ASN A 283 -15.57 34.88 -28.29
N ARG A 284 -15.03 33.66 -28.44
CA ARG A 284 -15.83 32.46 -28.75
C ARG A 284 -16.84 32.12 -27.64
N GLN A 285 -16.48 32.28 -26.36
CA GLN A 285 -17.45 32.09 -25.26
C GLN A 285 -18.55 33.15 -25.32
N VAL A 286 -18.23 34.41 -25.65
CA VAL A 286 -19.21 35.47 -25.86
C VAL A 286 -20.11 35.17 -27.07
N GLU A 287 -19.59 34.63 -28.17
CA GLU A 287 -20.42 34.16 -29.30
C GLU A 287 -21.34 32.99 -28.89
N GLU A 288 -20.84 32.03 -28.10
CA GLU A 288 -21.64 30.91 -27.58
C GLU A 288 -22.67 31.35 -26.52
N ASP A 289 -22.44 32.46 -25.83
CA ASP A 289 -23.39 33.10 -24.91
C ASP A 289 -24.44 33.93 -25.67
N LEU A 290 -24.02 34.74 -26.65
CA LEU A 290 -24.92 35.53 -27.50
C LEU A 290 -25.90 34.63 -28.27
N ARG A 291 -25.44 33.53 -28.87
CA ARG A 291 -26.32 32.56 -29.55
C ARG A 291 -27.34 31.91 -28.62
N ARG A 292 -27.03 31.77 -27.32
CA ARG A 292 -28.01 31.32 -26.33
C ARG A 292 -29.02 32.41 -26.03
N MET A 293 -28.62 33.68 -25.91
CA MET A 293 -29.54 34.80 -25.77
C MET A 293 -30.45 34.96 -27.00
N GLU A 294 -29.93 34.80 -28.21
CA GLU A 294 -30.68 34.82 -29.47
C GLU A 294 -31.78 33.73 -29.48
N GLN A 295 -31.43 32.49 -29.18
CA GLN A 295 -32.39 31.37 -29.09
C GLN A 295 -33.50 31.61 -28.04
N LEU A 296 -33.18 32.26 -26.93
CA LEU A 296 -34.16 32.63 -25.90
C LEU A 296 -35.11 33.74 -26.38
N VAL A 297 -34.63 34.70 -27.19
CA VAL A 297 -35.46 35.72 -27.85
C VAL A 297 -36.34 35.11 -28.95
N GLU A 298 -35.87 34.07 -29.64
CA GLU A 298 -36.66 33.25 -30.57
C GLU A 298 -37.74 32.38 -29.87
N GLY A 299 -37.77 32.36 -28.53
CA GLY A 299 -38.78 31.66 -27.74
C GLY A 299 -38.36 30.27 -27.22
N ALA A 300 -37.07 29.93 -27.24
CA ALA A 300 -36.59 28.72 -26.58
C ALA A 300 -36.81 28.79 -25.06
N GLY A 301 -37.25 27.67 -24.45
CA GLY A 301 -37.53 27.61 -23.03
C GLY A 301 -36.27 27.57 -22.16
N GLU A 302 -36.17 28.46 -21.18
CA GLU A 302 -35.08 28.50 -20.19
C GLU A 302 -35.03 27.22 -19.33
N PRO A 303 -33.96 26.40 -19.39
CA PRO A 303 -33.78 25.28 -18.47
C PRO A 303 -33.37 25.71 -17.06
N SER A 304 -33.12 27.01 -16.83
CA SER A 304 -32.62 27.56 -15.57
C SER A 304 -33.47 27.15 -14.34
N SER A 305 -34.80 27.20 -14.43
CA SER A 305 -35.71 26.81 -13.35
C SER A 305 -35.63 25.32 -13.01
N PHE A 306 -35.61 24.45 -14.02
CA PHE A 306 -35.42 23.01 -13.85
C PHE A 306 -34.04 22.67 -13.26
N LEU A 307 -33.00 23.39 -13.67
CA LEU A 307 -31.64 23.21 -13.13
C LEU A 307 -31.50 23.73 -11.69
N GLN A 308 -32.25 24.76 -11.30
CA GLN A 308 -32.36 25.21 -9.90
C GLN A 308 -33.07 24.15 -9.05
N TRP A 309 -34.28 23.73 -9.46
CA TRP A 309 -35.04 22.64 -8.82
C TRP A 309 -34.21 21.35 -8.67
N GLN A 310 -33.47 20.96 -9.72
CA GLN A 310 -32.60 19.78 -9.68
C GLN A 310 -31.40 19.93 -8.73
N LYS A 311 -30.88 21.15 -8.51
CA LYS A 311 -29.86 21.41 -7.48
C LYS A 311 -30.47 21.29 -6.08
N GLU A 312 -31.61 21.94 -5.84
CA GLU A 312 -32.29 21.90 -4.54
C GLU A 312 -32.68 20.48 -4.13
N MET A 313 -33.23 19.69 -5.05
CA MET A 313 -33.57 18.29 -4.78
C MET A 313 -32.33 17.51 -4.35
N ARG A 314 -31.23 17.58 -5.13
CA ARG A 314 -29.95 16.93 -4.75
C ARG A 314 -29.38 17.41 -3.43
N GLU A 315 -29.59 18.67 -3.06
CA GLU A 315 -29.10 19.21 -1.77
C GLU A 315 -29.99 18.77 -0.60
N ARG A 316 -31.29 18.57 -0.82
CA ARG A 316 -32.21 17.96 0.15
C ARG A 316 -31.96 16.45 0.29
N ASP A 317 -31.80 15.72 -0.81
CA ASP A 317 -31.40 14.30 -0.83
C ASP A 317 -30.11 14.10 -0.01
N LEU A 318 -29.10 14.94 -0.24
CA LEU A 318 -27.81 14.89 0.48
C LEU A 318 -27.96 15.21 1.98
N GLN A 319 -28.82 16.16 2.37
CA GLN A 319 -29.12 16.43 3.78
C GLN A 319 -29.75 15.20 4.45
N GLU A 320 -30.71 14.56 3.78
CA GLU A 320 -31.36 13.35 4.28
C GLU A 320 -30.38 12.16 4.39
N GLU A 321 -29.51 11.94 3.40
CA GLU A 321 -28.47 10.91 3.46
C GLU A 321 -27.53 11.13 4.65
N LEU A 322 -27.06 12.36 4.86
CA LEU A 322 -26.17 12.72 5.98
C LEU A 322 -26.86 12.48 7.33
N ALA A 323 -28.13 12.91 7.47
CA ALA A 323 -28.91 12.65 8.67
C ALA A 323 -29.14 11.15 8.90
N GLN A 324 -29.42 10.37 7.85
CA GLN A 324 -29.53 8.91 7.94
C GLN A 324 -28.20 8.23 8.33
N VAL A 325 -27.05 8.77 7.93
CA VAL A 325 -25.73 8.26 8.34
C VAL A 325 -25.47 8.54 9.83
N GLU A 326 -25.72 9.76 10.32
CA GLU A 326 -25.50 10.08 11.74
C GLU A 326 -26.51 9.37 12.66
N ARG A 327 -27.78 9.23 12.24
CA ARG A 327 -28.78 8.41 12.96
C ARG A 327 -28.30 6.97 13.13
N ARG A 328 -27.88 6.30 12.04
CA ARG A 328 -27.32 4.92 12.09
C ARG A 328 -26.08 4.80 12.97
N ARG A 329 -25.20 5.81 12.95
CA ARG A 329 -24.00 5.89 13.81
C ARG A 329 -24.36 5.99 15.30
N LEU A 330 -25.38 6.79 15.64
CA LEU A 330 -25.88 6.94 17.01
C LEU A 330 -26.63 5.69 17.47
N GLU A 331 -27.49 5.10 16.63
CA GLU A 331 -28.19 3.83 16.88
C GLU A 331 -27.20 2.69 17.17
N GLY A 332 -26.13 2.56 16.39
CA GLY A 332 -25.07 1.58 16.63
C GLY A 332 -24.36 1.78 17.98
N ARG A 333 -24.14 3.04 18.39
CA ARG A 333 -23.58 3.37 19.71
C ARG A 333 -24.56 3.09 20.85
N ILE A 334 -25.84 3.42 20.70
CA ILE A 334 -26.90 3.10 21.67
C ILE A 334 -27.01 1.58 21.85
N SER A 335 -27.03 0.82 20.75
CA SER A 335 -27.07 -0.63 20.75
C SER A 335 -25.87 -1.26 21.49
N TYR A 336 -24.67 -0.72 21.31
CA TYR A 336 -23.49 -1.14 22.07
C TYR A 336 -23.63 -0.91 23.59
N GLU A 337 -24.13 0.25 24.02
CA GLU A 337 -24.34 0.55 25.44
C GLU A 337 -25.50 -0.26 26.03
N GLU A 338 -26.61 -0.43 25.30
CA GLU A 338 -27.74 -1.29 25.69
C GLU A 338 -27.32 -2.78 25.78
N ALA A 339 -26.46 -3.26 24.88
CA ALA A 339 -25.87 -4.60 24.97
C ALA A 339 -24.91 -4.76 26.18
N ALA A 340 -24.17 -3.70 26.55
CA ALA A 340 -23.34 -3.71 27.76
C ALA A 340 -24.19 -3.75 29.04
N LEU A 341 -25.31 -3.04 29.07
CA LEU A 341 -26.31 -3.08 30.15
C LEU A 341 -27.04 -4.44 30.20
N ALA A 342 -27.33 -5.06 29.05
CA ALA A 342 -27.89 -6.41 29.00
C ALA A 342 -26.91 -7.44 29.60
N ARG A 343 -25.61 -7.34 29.31
CA ARG A 343 -24.57 -8.23 29.86
C ARG A 343 -24.47 -8.15 31.38
N THR A 344 -24.48 -6.95 31.99
CA THR A 344 -24.47 -6.82 33.47
C THR A 344 -25.74 -7.41 34.10
N ARG A 345 -26.92 -7.12 33.54
CA ARG A 345 -28.21 -7.71 33.99
C ARG A 345 -28.23 -9.25 33.88
N ILE A 346 -27.54 -9.84 32.90
CA ILE A 346 -27.35 -11.30 32.79
C ILE A 346 -26.37 -11.82 33.85
N MET A 347 -25.25 -11.14 34.08
CA MET A 347 -24.29 -11.52 35.14
C MET A 347 -24.94 -11.51 36.53
N GLU A 348 -25.71 -10.47 36.88
CA GLU A 348 -26.41 -10.41 38.18
C GLU A 348 -27.44 -11.56 38.35
N ARG A 349 -28.16 -11.93 37.28
CA ARG A 349 -29.06 -13.09 37.29
C ARG A 349 -28.30 -14.41 37.48
N ASN A 350 -27.20 -14.59 36.75
CA ASN A 350 -26.36 -15.79 36.85
C ASN A 350 -25.69 -15.92 38.22
N GLN A 351 -25.29 -14.80 38.84
CA GLN A 351 -24.81 -14.80 40.23
C GLN A 351 -25.91 -15.27 41.21
N LYS A 352 -27.12 -14.74 41.09
CA LYS A 352 -28.26 -15.14 41.93
C LYS A 352 -28.61 -16.63 41.78
N THR A 353 -28.68 -17.15 40.55
CA THR A 353 -28.95 -18.58 40.33
C THR A 353 -27.80 -19.48 40.77
N ALA A 354 -26.55 -19.03 40.67
CA ALA A 354 -25.39 -19.75 41.21
C ALA A 354 -25.37 -19.77 42.75
N LEU A 355 -25.86 -18.73 43.43
CA LEU A 355 -26.03 -18.72 44.88
C LEU A 355 -27.12 -19.72 45.32
N LEU A 356 -28.29 -19.68 44.70
CA LEU A 356 -29.37 -20.65 44.98
C LEU A 356 -28.91 -22.10 44.78
N LYS A 357 -28.21 -22.40 43.68
CA LYS A 357 -27.62 -23.74 43.45
C LYS A 357 -26.54 -24.14 44.46
N LYS A 358 -25.80 -23.18 45.02
CA LYS A 358 -24.85 -23.44 46.13
C LYS A 358 -25.59 -23.79 47.42
N GLU A 359 -26.70 -23.12 47.71
CA GLU A 359 -27.53 -23.46 48.88
C GLU A 359 -28.20 -24.83 48.72
N GLU A 360 -28.75 -25.14 47.54
CA GLU A 360 -29.34 -26.44 47.22
C GLU A 360 -28.32 -27.57 47.35
N THR A 361 -27.13 -27.40 46.78
CA THR A 361 -26.04 -28.40 46.90
C THR A 361 -25.50 -28.51 48.32
N ALA A 362 -25.43 -27.42 49.09
CA ALA A 362 -25.09 -27.48 50.52
C ALA A 362 -26.13 -28.27 51.33
N LYS A 363 -27.43 -28.01 51.11
CA LYS A 363 -28.54 -28.77 51.74
C LYS A 363 -28.50 -30.26 51.35
N LEU A 364 -28.12 -30.58 50.10
CA LEU A 364 -27.95 -31.95 49.64
C LEU A 364 -26.71 -32.63 50.26
N MET A 365 -25.57 -31.94 50.34
CA MET A 365 -24.37 -32.45 50.98
C MET A 365 -24.57 -32.70 52.48
N GLN A 366 -25.32 -31.83 53.18
CA GLN A 366 -25.71 -32.07 54.59
C GLN A 366 -26.53 -33.36 54.74
N ARG A 367 -27.52 -33.59 53.86
CA ARG A 367 -28.31 -34.84 53.86
C ARG A 367 -27.44 -36.07 53.59
N TYR A 368 -26.50 -35.99 52.63
CA TYR A 368 -25.58 -37.08 52.31
C TYR A 368 -24.57 -37.34 53.44
N ALA A 369 -24.02 -36.30 54.08
CA ALA A 369 -23.13 -36.43 55.23
C ALA A 369 -23.85 -37.08 56.42
N ASN A 370 -25.09 -36.67 56.72
CA ASN A 370 -25.91 -37.30 57.75
C ASN A 370 -26.20 -38.78 57.43
N LYS A 371 -26.49 -39.12 56.16
CA LYS A 371 -26.67 -40.51 55.73
C LYS A 371 -25.38 -41.33 55.85
N ARG A 372 -24.23 -40.77 55.46
CA ARG A 372 -22.92 -41.43 55.59
C ARG A 372 -22.51 -41.65 57.05
N LEU A 373 -22.79 -40.69 57.92
CA LEU A 373 -22.57 -40.84 59.37
C LEU A 373 -23.48 -41.91 60.00
N GLN A 374 -24.65 -42.17 59.40
CA GLN A 374 -25.54 -43.25 59.81
C GLN A 374 -25.10 -44.61 59.26
N GLU A 375 -24.78 -44.69 57.96
CA GLU A 375 -24.18 -45.88 57.33
C GLU A 375 -22.84 -46.27 57.99
N GLU A 376 -22.04 -45.31 58.45
CA GLU A 376 -20.81 -45.58 59.20
C GLU A 376 -21.08 -46.22 60.57
N LYS A 377 -22.18 -45.89 61.26
CA LYS A 377 -22.53 -46.57 62.52
C LYS A 377 -22.92 -48.01 62.23
N GLU A 378 -23.85 -48.20 61.31
CA GLU A 378 -24.35 -49.52 60.88
C GLU A 378 -23.19 -50.41 60.38
N MET A 379 -22.22 -49.83 59.64
CA MET A 379 -21.02 -50.53 59.21
C MET A 379 -20.00 -50.76 60.35
N ARG A 380 -19.85 -49.84 61.33
CA ARG A 380 -19.02 -50.08 62.53
C ARG A 380 -19.58 -51.23 63.35
N ASP A 381 -20.90 -51.29 63.55
CA ASP A 381 -21.59 -52.35 64.28
C ASP A 381 -21.43 -53.71 63.56
N LEU A 382 -21.54 -53.74 62.23
CA LEU A 382 -21.26 -54.93 61.42
C LEU A 382 -19.77 -55.32 61.43
N VAL A 383 -18.86 -54.36 61.35
CA VAL A 383 -17.40 -54.59 61.42
C VAL A 383 -16.99 -55.09 62.80
N GLN A 384 -17.66 -54.69 63.89
CA GLN A 384 -17.47 -55.25 65.21
C GLN A 384 -17.77 -56.77 65.20
N GLN A 385 -18.96 -57.15 64.72
CA GLN A 385 -19.39 -58.55 64.59
C GLN A 385 -18.42 -59.38 63.70
N VAL A 386 -18.00 -58.81 62.56
CA VAL A 386 -17.05 -59.48 61.64
C VAL A 386 -15.62 -59.51 62.21
N ALA A 387 -15.20 -58.52 63.00
CA ALA A 387 -13.93 -58.53 63.70
C ALA A 387 -13.89 -59.62 64.77
N ASP A 388 -14.99 -59.83 65.50
CA ASP A 388 -15.14 -60.93 66.45
C ASP A 388 -15.10 -62.30 65.73
N GLY A 389 -15.77 -62.43 64.58
CA GLY A 389 -15.59 -63.60 63.69
C GLY A 389 -14.15 -63.77 63.15
N HIS A 390 -13.45 -62.68 62.86
CA HIS A 390 -12.07 -62.71 62.36
C HIS A 390 -11.02 -62.99 63.44
N LYS A 391 -11.27 -62.70 64.72
CA LYS A 391 -10.44 -63.20 65.84
C LYS A 391 -10.40 -64.73 65.79
N ASN A 392 -11.57 -65.36 65.65
CA ASN A 392 -11.71 -66.81 65.52
C ASN A 392 -11.04 -67.36 64.24
N SER A 393 -11.19 -66.68 63.10
CA SER A 393 -10.58 -67.10 61.82
C SER A 393 -9.07 -66.92 61.74
N LYS A 394 -8.49 -65.86 62.33
CA LYS A 394 -7.03 -65.64 62.36
C LYS A 394 -6.31 -66.75 63.13
N ALA A 395 -6.90 -67.24 64.23
CA ALA A 395 -6.41 -68.39 64.97
C ALA A 395 -6.33 -69.69 64.13
N ALA A 396 -7.06 -69.78 63.01
CA ALA A 396 -6.93 -70.86 62.04
C ALA A 396 -5.90 -70.57 60.94
N LYS A 397 -5.80 -69.33 60.43
CA LYS A 397 -4.89 -68.98 59.31
C LYS A 397 -3.40 -68.96 59.65
N VAL A 398 -3.03 -68.67 60.90
CA VAL A 398 -1.62 -68.73 61.34
C VAL A 398 -1.02 -70.11 61.04
N LYS A 399 -1.78 -71.18 61.30
CA LYS A 399 -1.46 -72.60 61.08
C LYS A 399 -1.25 -73.02 59.60
N LEU A 400 -1.27 -72.06 58.66
CA LEU A 400 -1.28 -72.32 57.21
C LEU A 400 -0.27 -71.44 56.46
N GLN A 401 0.02 -70.23 56.97
CA GLN A 401 0.95 -69.31 56.29
C GLN A 401 2.42 -69.76 56.37
N GLU A 402 2.78 -70.51 57.41
CA GLU A 402 4.06 -71.20 57.62
C GLU A 402 4.45 -72.13 56.45
N PHE A 403 3.46 -72.55 55.65
CA PHE A 403 3.63 -73.52 54.56
C PHE A 403 4.05 -72.89 53.22
N LYS A 404 3.74 -71.61 52.96
CA LYS A 404 3.79 -71.03 51.59
C LYS A 404 5.00 -70.14 51.26
N GLN A 405 5.76 -69.66 52.24
CA GLN A 405 6.87 -68.72 52.00
C GLN A 405 8.09 -69.33 51.24
N ARG A 406 8.05 -70.62 50.93
CA ARG A 406 9.17 -71.40 50.38
C ARG A 406 9.38 -71.30 48.86
N ILE A 407 8.52 -70.58 48.12
CA ILE A 407 8.40 -70.76 46.65
C ILE A 407 8.74 -69.52 45.79
N VAL A 408 8.49 -68.29 46.25
CA VAL A 408 8.34 -67.13 45.32
C VAL A 408 9.67 -66.50 44.82
N LYS A 409 10.84 -66.92 45.32
CA LYS A 409 12.10 -66.16 45.15
C LYS A 409 12.82 -66.28 43.80
N GLU A 410 12.30 -67.04 42.83
CA GLU A 410 13.12 -67.56 41.71
C GLU A 410 12.99 -66.85 40.33
N VAL A 411 12.13 -65.83 40.17
CA VAL A 411 11.56 -65.50 38.83
C VAL A 411 11.87 -64.08 38.27
N SER A 412 12.31 -63.10 39.07
CA SER A 412 12.08 -61.67 38.75
C SER A 412 13.09 -60.91 37.86
N GLU A 413 14.20 -61.51 37.40
CA GLU A 413 15.42 -60.73 37.10
C GLU A 413 15.71 -60.37 35.62
N GLN A 414 14.83 -60.70 34.65
CA GLN A 414 15.28 -60.97 33.25
C GLN A 414 14.87 -60.00 32.09
N SER A 415 14.43 -58.74 32.28
CA SER A 415 13.70 -57.99 31.20
C SER A 415 14.12 -56.55 30.79
N GLY A 416 15.32 -56.04 31.12
CA GLY A 416 15.55 -54.59 31.20
C GLY A 416 16.00 -53.73 29.99
N GLU A 417 16.66 -54.25 28.94
CA GLU A 417 17.85 -53.51 28.42
C GLU A 417 17.78 -52.75 27.06
N LEU A 418 16.73 -52.90 26.22
CA LEU A 418 16.84 -52.68 24.76
C LEU A 418 16.62 -51.26 24.15
N LEU A 419 16.38 -50.19 24.92
CA LEU A 419 15.63 -49.01 24.40
C LEU A 419 16.43 -47.83 23.74
N ARG A 420 17.77 -47.83 23.67
CA ARG A 420 18.55 -46.55 23.74
C ARG A 420 19.03 -45.80 22.46
N GLN A 421 18.88 -46.28 21.22
CA GLN A 421 19.86 -45.96 20.15
C GLN A 421 19.50 -44.95 19.01
N ALA A 422 18.42 -44.16 19.04
CA ALA A 422 17.74 -43.73 17.79
C ALA A 422 17.69 -42.22 17.35
N LEU A 423 18.53 -41.27 17.82
CA LEU A 423 18.15 -39.83 17.82
C LEU A 423 19.02 -38.73 17.12
N GLU A 424 20.15 -39.00 16.45
CA GLU A 424 21.24 -37.97 16.37
C GLU A 424 21.50 -37.16 15.06
N GLU A 425 20.80 -37.36 13.94
CA GLU A 425 21.41 -37.08 12.61
C GLU A 425 21.09 -35.75 11.86
N ALA A 426 20.19 -34.87 12.32
CA ALA A 426 19.40 -34.00 11.41
C ALA A 426 19.93 -32.60 10.97
N GLN A 427 21.06 -32.07 11.44
CA GLN A 427 21.19 -30.59 11.62
C GLN A 427 22.08 -29.78 10.63
N ALA A 428 22.53 -30.30 9.48
CA ALA A 428 23.79 -29.81 8.87
C ALA A 428 23.80 -28.69 7.78
N GLU A 429 22.73 -28.42 7.01
CA GLU A 429 22.94 -27.98 5.59
C GLU A 429 22.84 -26.47 5.21
N LEU A 430 22.36 -25.56 6.07
CA LEU A 430 21.67 -24.34 5.59
C LEU A 430 22.53 -23.17 5.00
N SER A 431 23.85 -23.10 5.23
CA SER A 431 24.54 -21.80 5.44
C SER A 431 25.25 -21.10 4.24
N ARG A 432 24.99 -21.41 2.96
CA ARG A 432 25.93 -21.09 1.83
C ARG A 432 25.52 -20.08 0.72
N LYS A 433 24.56 -19.15 0.89
CA LYS A 433 23.86 -18.50 -0.26
C LYS A 433 23.89 -16.96 -0.45
N PHE A 434 24.76 -16.15 0.19
CA PHE A 434 24.49 -14.69 0.34
C PHE A 434 25.35 -13.60 -0.37
N GLU A 435 26.57 -13.84 -0.89
CA GLU A 435 27.55 -12.73 -1.07
C GLU A 435 27.60 -11.97 -2.42
N ILE A 436 26.94 -12.42 -3.49
CA ILE A 436 27.29 -12.03 -4.89
C ILE A 436 26.96 -10.56 -5.33
N ILE A 437 26.21 -9.78 -4.55
CA ILE A 437 25.36 -8.70 -5.10
C ILE A 437 26.04 -7.31 -5.28
N CYS A 438 27.25 -7.06 -4.79
CA CYS A 438 27.69 -5.69 -4.46
C CYS A 438 28.49 -4.86 -5.50
N GLN A 439 28.83 -5.36 -6.71
CA GLN A 439 29.91 -4.73 -7.51
C GLN A 439 29.52 -3.72 -8.61
N ILE A 440 28.29 -3.71 -9.15
CA ILE A 440 27.99 -3.02 -10.42
C ILE A 440 27.50 -1.57 -10.23
N ARG A 441 28.36 -0.69 -9.66
CA ARG A 441 28.10 0.77 -9.53
C ARG A 441 29.37 1.62 -9.63
N ALA A 442 29.80 1.93 -10.85
CA ALA A 442 31.01 2.72 -11.12
C ALA A 442 30.87 3.63 -12.37
N ILE A 443 31.72 4.68 -12.45
CA ILE A 443 32.38 5.22 -13.67
C ILE A 443 31.65 6.27 -14.62
N GLU A 444 32.16 7.54 -14.58
CA GLU A 444 32.44 8.56 -15.67
C GLU A 444 31.34 9.38 -16.46
N SER A 445 31.60 10.45 -17.30
CA SER A 445 32.32 11.79 -17.20
C SER A 445 32.09 12.79 -18.45
N VAL A 446 32.64 14.05 -18.58
CA VAL A 446 32.27 15.12 -19.65
C VAL A 446 33.24 16.36 -19.98
N PRO A 447 33.33 16.95 -21.25
CA PRO A 447 34.01 18.26 -21.64
C PRO A 447 33.37 19.23 -22.76
N LEU A 448 34.06 20.33 -23.27
CA LEU A 448 33.60 21.52 -24.16
C LEU A 448 34.71 22.25 -25.07
N ILE A 449 34.47 23.27 -26.00
CA ILE A 449 35.49 24.11 -26.84
C ILE A 449 35.02 25.46 -27.64
N ARG A 450 35.88 26.33 -28.33
CA ARG A 450 35.63 27.73 -29.01
C ARG A 450 36.64 28.35 -30.13
N HIS A 451 36.33 29.43 -30.98
CA HIS A 451 37.28 30.43 -31.72
C HIS A 451 36.78 31.80 -32.46
N LYS A 452 37.58 32.59 -33.29
CA LYS A 452 37.40 34.02 -33.90
C LYS A 452 38.25 34.50 -35.20
N PHE A 453 37.99 35.69 -35.90
CA PHE A 453 38.83 36.43 -36.98
C PHE A 453 38.52 37.99 -37.33
N VAL A 454 39.12 38.69 -38.37
CA VAL A 454 39.15 40.21 -38.72
C VAL A 454 39.14 40.63 -40.28
N ASP A 455 39.22 41.94 -40.70
CA ASP A 455 38.61 42.68 -41.91
C ASP A 455 39.49 43.71 -42.78
N GLU A 456 38.90 44.48 -43.75
CA GLU A 456 39.45 45.06 -45.04
C GLU A 456 39.46 46.62 -45.27
N THR A 457 40.37 47.19 -46.11
CA THR A 457 40.19 48.52 -46.82
C THR A 457 40.89 48.72 -48.19
N GLU A 458 41.71 47.80 -48.70
CA GLU A 458 42.39 47.93 -50.00
C GLU A 458 41.45 47.55 -51.17
N THR A 459 41.77 47.98 -52.40
CA THR A 459 41.04 47.55 -53.62
C THR A 459 41.98 46.86 -54.59
N ALA A 460 41.52 45.75 -55.19
CA ALA A 460 42.42 44.64 -55.52
C ALA A 460 43.34 44.82 -56.76
N GLY A 461 43.01 45.71 -57.70
CA GLY A 461 43.86 46.03 -58.86
C GLY A 461 44.07 44.83 -59.79
N HIS A 462 43.03 44.44 -60.54
CA HIS A 462 43.04 43.29 -61.45
C HIS A 462 42.66 43.67 -62.90
N GLU A 463 42.61 44.98 -63.20
CA GLU A 463 42.39 45.57 -64.52
C GLU A 463 41.05 45.22 -65.22
N LEU A 464 40.04 44.77 -64.47
CA LEU A 464 38.69 44.59 -65.02
C LEU A 464 37.98 45.93 -65.28
N LEU A 465 37.22 45.99 -66.38
CA LEU A 465 36.34 47.13 -66.76
C LEU A 465 35.24 47.48 -65.74
N GLY A 466 35.10 46.69 -64.67
CA GLY A 466 34.18 46.93 -63.55
C GLY A 466 34.87 47.38 -62.26
N GLU A 467 36.19 47.56 -62.25
CA GLU A 467 36.90 48.00 -61.06
C GLU A 467 36.59 49.47 -60.72
N MET A 468 36.28 49.66 -59.45
CA MET A 468 36.11 50.96 -58.80
C MET A 468 36.88 50.88 -57.49
N SER A 469 37.64 51.91 -57.14
CA SER A 469 38.27 51.95 -55.83
C SER A 469 37.21 51.86 -54.73
N LEU A 470 37.62 51.37 -53.55
CA LEU A 470 36.76 51.32 -52.37
C LEU A 470 36.27 52.73 -51.95
N ALA A 471 36.87 53.80 -52.48
CA ALA A 471 36.39 55.18 -52.39
C ALA A 471 35.28 55.51 -53.42
N GLU A 472 35.50 55.32 -54.72
CA GLU A 472 34.51 55.64 -55.77
C GLU A 472 33.23 54.77 -55.64
N LEU A 473 33.40 53.53 -55.18
CA LEU A 473 32.29 52.64 -54.83
C LEU A 473 31.41 53.27 -53.73
N ARG A 474 31.98 54.01 -52.77
CA ARG A 474 31.19 54.74 -51.74
C ARG A 474 30.34 55.87 -52.32
N GLU A 475 30.74 56.50 -53.44
CA GLU A 475 29.98 57.59 -54.06
C GLU A 475 28.81 57.11 -54.92
N ARG A 476 29.01 56.09 -55.77
CA ARG A 476 27.86 55.46 -56.46
C ARG A 476 26.90 54.82 -55.46
N LEU A 477 27.42 54.23 -54.37
CA LEU A 477 26.59 53.86 -53.23
C LEU A 477 25.89 55.06 -52.57
N ALA A 478 26.46 56.26 -52.50
CA ALA A 478 25.80 57.42 -51.87
C ALA A 478 24.50 57.80 -52.60
N MET A 479 24.50 57.83 -53.93
CA MET A 479 23.28 58.12 -54.70
C MET A 479 22.24 56.99 -54.60
N LEU A 480 22.68 55.73 -54.64
CA LEU A 480 21.79 54.59 -54.40
C LEU A 480 21.20 54.61 -52.99
N ARG A 481 22.02 54.84 -51.96
CA ARG A 481 21.61 55.04 -50.55
C ARG A 481 20.57 56.16 -50.42
N ASN A 482 20.62 57.22 -51.22
CA ASN A 482 19.64 58.32 -51.16
C ASN A 482 18.29 57.99 -51.83
N ALA A 483 18.27 57.03 -52.77
CA ALA A 483 17.01 56.43 -53.25
C ALA A 483 16.48 55.41 -52.22
N GLU A 484 17.35 54.52 -51.76
CA GLU A 484 17.08 53.51 -50.74
C GLU A 484 16.52 54.13 -49.44
N GLN A 485 17.08 55.26 -48.99
CA GLN A 485 16.61 56.02 -47.83
C GLN A 485 15.15 56.46 -47.95
N ARG A 486 14.69 56.86 -49.14
CA ARG A 486 13.29 57.29 -49.35
C ARG A 486 12.34 56.11 -49.33
N GLU A 487 12.74 54.98 -49.92
CA GLU A 487 12.00 53.73 -49.75
C GLU A 487 11.99 53.26 -48.29
N HIS A 488 13.13 53.34 -47.58
CA HIS A 488 13.20 53.04 -46.15
C HIS A 488 12.31 53.96 -45.32
N GLN A 489 12.19 55.25 -45.65
CA GLN A 489 11.27 56.18 -44.98
C GLN A 489 9.80 55.77 -45.22
N TYR A 490 9.41 55.46 -46.44
CA TYR A 490 8.05 54.99 -46.74
C TYR A 490 7.72 53.65 -46.07
N ARG A 491 8.65 52.68 -46.14
CA ARG A 491 8.57 51.38 -45.45
C ARG A 491 8.47 51.59 -43.93
N ARG A 492 9.26 52.50 -43.34
CA ARG A 492 9.20 52.87 -41.91
C ARG A 492 7.84 53.47 -41.54
N GLY A 493 7.28 54.37 -42.36
CA GLY A 493 5.96 54.97 -42.15
C GLY A 493 4.86 53.91 -41.99
N ARG A 494 4.71 53.05 -43.02
CA ARG A 494 3.79 51.90 -42.96
C ARG A 494 4.05 50.97 -41.77
N ILE A 495 5.31 50.68 -41.46
CA ILE A 495 5.68 49.84 -40.30
C ILE A 495 5.29 50.48 -38.96
N LEU A 496 5.20 51.81 -38.86
CA LEU A 496 4.74 52.52 -37.67
C LEU A 496 3.21 52.49 -37.54
N GLU A 497 2.47 52.57 -38.65
CA GLU A 497 1.00 52.43 -38.69
C GLU A 497 0.57 50.99 -38.38
N ASP A 498 1.25 50.01 -38.99
CA ASP A 498 1.15 48.58 -38.67
C ASP A 498 1.43 48.29 -37.18
N LYS A 499 2.34 49.03 -36.53
CA LYS A 499 2.61 48.88 -35.10
C LYS A 499 1.50 49.48 -34.24
N LYS A 500 1.09 50.72 -34.50
CA LYS A 500 0.02 51.41 -33.77
C LYS A 500 -1.28 50.60 -33.75
N SER A 501 -1.71 50.12 -34.93
CA SER A 501 -2.92 49.30 -35.06
C SER A 501 -2.83 47.97 -34.32
N ARG A 502 -1.67 47.29 -34.36
CA ARG A 502 -1.42 46.07 -33.57
C ARG A 502 -1.36 46.34 -32.07
N GLU A 503 -0.81 47.47 -31.65
CA GLU A 503 -0.74 47.90 -30.25
C GLU A 503 -2.14 48.21 -29.70
N GLN A 504 -2.99 48.92 -30.48
CA GLN A 504 -4.40 49.17 -30.13
C GLN A 504 -5.19 47.86 -29.97
N LEU A 505 -5.14 46.97 -30.97
CA LEU A 505 -5.79 45.65 -30.90
C LEU A 505 -5.35 44.82 -29.69
N LEU A 506 -4.06 44.89 -29.31
CA LEU A 506 -3.55 44.18 -28.14
C LEU A 506 -4.00 44.78 -26.81
N LEU A 507 -4.26 46.10 -26.75
CA LEU A 507 -4.85 46.74 -25.58
C LEU A 507 -6.33 46.35 -25.43
N GLU A 508 -7.11 46.43 -26.51
CA GLU A 508 -8.52 46.01 -26.52
C GLU A 508 -8.70 44.54 -26.07
N GLN A 509 -7.85 43.64 -26.57
CA GLN A 509 -7.89 42.23 -26.14
C GLN A 509 -7.35 42.02 -24.70
N LEU A 510 -6.51 42.91 -24.17
CA LEU A 510 -6.12 42.85 -22.75
C LEU A 510 -7.26 43.30 -21.84
N ASP A 511 -8.05 44.29 -22.24
CA ASP A 511 -9.20 44.78 -21.48
C ASP A 511 -10.34 43.75 -21.46
N THR A 512 -10.65 43.08 -22.59
CA THR A 512 -11.63 41.97 -22.57
C THR A 512 -11.14 40.82 -21.69
N ILE A 513 -9.87 40.41 -21.80
CA ILE A 513 -9.24 39.42 -20.91
C ILE A 513 -9.35 39.83 -19.43
N ALA A 514 -9.13 41.10 -19.10
CA ALA A 514 -9.26 41.60 -17.74
C ALA A 514 -10.70 41.47 -17.21
N LEU A 515 -11.70 41.88 -18.00
CA LEU A 515 -13.12 41.73 -17.66
C LEU A 515 -13.48 40.25 -17.42
N HIS A 516 -13.15 39.34 -18.34
CA HIS A 516 -13.42 37.92 -18.17
C HIS A 516 -12.72 37.31 -16.94
N ARG A 517 -11.47 37.72 -16.65
CA ARG A 517 -10.76 37.29 -15.43
C ARG A 517 -11.42 37.79 -14.16
N THR A 518 -11.95 39.02 -14.11
CA THR A 518 -12.71 39.49 -12.94
C THR A 518 -14.02 38.73 -12.75
N ALA A 519 -14.77 38.46 -13.83
CA ALA A 519 -16.00 37.66 -13.77
C ALA A 519 -15.73 36.21 -13.31
N LEU A 520 -14.66 35.59 -13.80
CA LEU A 520 -14.20 34.27 -13.35
C LEU A 520 -13.78 34.29 -11.86
N GLY A 521 -13.16 35.38 -11.40
CA GLY A 521 -12.84 35.59 -9.98
C GLY A 521 -14.09 35.68 -9.09
N GLN A 522 -15.09 36.45 -9.50
CA GLN A 522 -16.38 36.53 -8.80
C GLN A 522 -17.13 35.19 -8.80
N ALA A 523 -17.16 34.47 -9.93
CA ALA A 523 -17.74 33.14 -10.01
C ALA A 523 -16.97 32.11 -9.15
N ALA A 524 -15.66 32.25 -9.01
CA ALA A 524 -14.86 31.43 -8.10
C ALA A 524 -15.13 31.75 -6.63
N ALA A 525 -15.38 33.02 -6.28
CA ALA A 525 -15.79 33.42 -4.93
C ALA A 525 -17.15 32.83 -4.55
N ARG A 526 -18.16 32.95 -5.43
CA ARG A 526 -19.49 32.32 -5.24
C ARG A 526 -19.39 30.81 -5.03
N ARG A 527 -18.55 30.11 -5.82
CA ARG A 527 -18.27 28.68 -5.64
C ARG A 527 -17.52 28.32 -4.35
N GLN A 528 -16.89 29.28 -3.68
CA GLN A 528 -16.36 29.08 -2.32
C GLN A 528 -17.43 29.33 -1.26
N GLU A 529 -18.33 30.28 -1.47
CA GLU A 529 -19.49 30.54 -0.61
C GLU A 529 -20.48 29.35 -0.63
N GLU A 530 -20.83 28.83 -1.81
CA GLU A 530 -21.57 27.56 -1.98
C GLU A 530 -20.93 26.40 -1.20
N LYS A 531 -19.59 26.34 -1.15
CA LYS A 531 -18.83 25.31 -0.40
C LYS A 531 -18.76 25.57 1.11
N ARG A 532 -19.02 26.80 1.58
CA ARG A 532 -19.18 27.12 3.00
C ARG A 532 -20.61 26.79 3.45
N ALA A 533 -21.62 27.25 2.70
CA ALA A 533 -23.01 26.88 2.90
C ALA A 533 -23.21 25.35 2.96
N ARG A 534 -22.58 24.58 2.05
CA ARG A 534 -22.63 23.10 2.10
C ARG A 534 -21.96 22.47 3.32
N ARG A 535 -21.04 23.16 4.02
CA ARG A 535 -20.48 22.73 5.32
C ARG A 535 -21.36 23.14 6.49
N GLU A 536 -22.01 24.30 6.39
CA GLU A 536 -23.02 24.75 7.35
C GLU A 536 -24.25 23.82 7.31
N LEU A 537 -24.69 23.37 6.13
CA LEU A 537 -25.69 22.31 5.98
C LEU A 537 -25.24 20.97 6.60
N GLN A 538 -23.95 20.62 6.51
CA GLN A 538 -23.40 19.45 7.21
C GLN A 538 -23.36 19.62 8.73
N GLN A 539 -23.40 20.85 9.25
CA GLN A 539 -23.50 21.15 10.68
C GLN A 539 -24.96 21.12 11.16
N GLY A 540 -25.91 21.64 10.37
CA GLY A 540 -27.36 21.57 10.66
C GLY A 540 -27.89 20.14 10.82
N VAL A 541 -27.24 19.14 10.21
CA VAL A 541 -27.51 17.70 10.44
C VAL A 541 -27.31 17.28 11.91
N ALA A 542 -26.55 18.02 12.72
CA ALA A 542 -26.43 17.79 14.15
C ALA A 542 -27.59 18.40 14.97
N GLU A 543 -28.31 19.38 14.41
CA GLU A 543 -29.44 20.08 15.02
C GLU A 543 -30.79 19.39 14.71
N ASP A 544 -30.81 18.57 13.66
CA ASP A 544 -31.89 17.67 13.23
C ASP A 544 -32.54 16.95 14.44
N GLU A 545 -33.82 17.20 14.71
CA GLU A 545 -34.52 16.80 15.95
C GLU A 545 -34.35 15.30 16.28
N ARG A 546 -34.35 14.46 15.24
CA ARG A 546 -34.23 13.00 15.34
C ARG A 546 -32.80 12.58 15.72
N VAL A 547 -31.80 13.28 15.22
CA VAL A 547 -30.38 13.12 15.62
C VAL A 547 -30.21 13.57 17.08
N VAL A 548 -30.74 14.74 17.46
CA VAL A 548 -30.69 15.27 18.83
C VAL A 548 -31.37 14.33 19.83
N ALA A 549 -32.52 13.74 19.48
CA ALA A 549 -33.20 12.75 20.31
C ALA A 549 -32.35 11.47 20.54
N LEU A 550 -31.65 11.00 19.51
CA LEU A 550 -30.72 9.87 19.63
C LEU A 550 -29.47 10.22 20.46
N GLN A 551 -28.94 11.44 20.35
CA GLN A 551 -27.84 11.92 21.21
C GLN A 551 -28.23 11.88 22.69
N ARG A 552 -29.41 12.42 23.05
CA ARG A 552 -29.93 12.37 24.44
C ARG A 552 -30.08 10.94 24.96
N ARG A 553 -30.70 10.03 24.17
CA ARG A 553 -30.82 8.61 24.54
C ARG A 553 -29.46 7.91 24.71
N LEU A 554 -28.46 8.29 23.92
CA LEU A 554 -27.09 7.79 24.04
C LEU A 554 -26.45 8.24 25.35
N GLU A 555 -26.61 9.51 25.73
CA GLU A 555 -26.12 10.05 27.01
C GLU A 555 -26.80 9.38 28.20
N GLU A 556 -28.12 9.21 28.17
CA GLU A 556 -28.88 8.47 29.19
C GLU A 556 -28.32 7.05 29.41
N ARG A 557 -28.07 6.30 28.34
CA ARG A 557 -27.51 4.93 28.41
C ARG A 557 -26.08 4.91 28.92
N GLN A 558 -25.26 5.88 28.54
CA GLN A 558 -23.91 6.02 29.09
C GLN A 558 -23.95 6.36 30.59
N GLN A 559 -24.85 7.24 31.03
CA GLN A 559 -25.06 7.53 32.45
C GLN A 559 -25.56 6.29 33.22
N GLU A 560 -26.52 5.53 32.68
CA GLU A 560 -27.00 4.28 33.29
C GLU A 560 -25.84 3.30 33.53
N ARG A 561 -24.98 3.10 32.52
CA ARG A 561 -23.80 2.21 32.63
C ARG A 561 -22.72 2.77 33.57
N GLN A 562 -22.53 4.08 33.63
CA GLN A 562 -21.61 4.71 34.60
C GLN A 562 -22.09 4.50 36.03
N ARG A 563 -23.40 4.67 36.30
CA ARG A 563 -24.01 4.39 37.61
C ARG A 563 -23.84 2.93 38.03
N LEU A 564 -24.08 1.97 37.12
CA LEU A 564 -23.82 0.54 37.41
C LEU A 564 -22.34 0.28 37.72
N LYS A 565 -21.40 0.79 36.91
CA LYS A 565 -19.95 0.64 37.17
C LYS A 565 -19.50 1.27 38.49
N GLN A 566 -20.13 2.36 38.93
CA GLN A 566 -19.89 2.96 40.25
C GLN A 566 -20.42 2.05 41.37
N GLY A 567 -21.64 1.52 41.23
CA GLY A 567 -22.23 0.57 42.17
C GLY A 567 -21.48 -0.76 42.28
N GLU A 568 -20.91 -1.26 41.18
CA GLU A 568 -19.99 -2.42 41.19
C GLU A 568 -18.71 -2.10 41.96
N LYS A 569 -18.10 -0.93 41.72
CA LYS A 569 -16.89 -0.49 42.44
C LYS A 569 -17.11 -0.28 43.94
N THR A 570 -18.27 0.22 44.38
CA THR A 570 -18.57 0.33 45.82
C THR A 570 -18.84 -1.03 46.45
N LYS A 571 -19.61 -1.92 45.80
CA LYS A 571 -19.80 -3.32 46.24
C LYS A 571 -18.46 -4.06 46.37
N ALA A 572 -17.55 -3.90 45.41
CA ALA A 572 -16.21 -4.50 45.44
C ALA A 572 -15.40 -4.02 46.65
N LYS A 573 -15.27 -2.69 46.84
CA LYS A 573 -14.56 -2.11 47.99
C LYS A 573 -15.10 -2.58 49.35
N ILE A 574 -16.43 -2.66 49.50
CA ILE A 574 -17.06 -3.15 50.73
C ILE A 574 -16.71 -4.63 50.95
N THR A 575 -16.70 -5.44 49.88
CA THR A 575 -16.32 -6.86 49.94
C THR A 575 -14.84 -7.04 50.31
N GLU A 576 -13.95 -6.24 49.73
CA GLU A 576 -12.51 -6.23 50.05
C GLU A 576 -12.24 -5.79 51.51
N GLN A 577 -12.95 -4.77 52.00
CA GLN A 577 -12.88 -4.33 53.39
C GLN A 577 -13.40 -5.42 54.35
N SER A 578 -14.52 -6.07 54.04
CA SER A 578 -15.05 -7.19 54.82
C SER A 578 -14.11 -8.40 54.82
N ALA A 579 -13.49 -8.72 53.67
CA ALA A 579 -12.57 -9.85 53.54
C ALA A 579 -11.25 -9.60 54.26
N THR A 580 -10.70 -8.38 54.18
CA THR A 580 -9.48 -8.01 54.93
C THR A 580 -9.74 -7.91 56.44
N HIS A 581 -10.93 -7.48 56.87
CA HIS A 581 -11.34 -7.56 58.28
C HIS A 581 -11.46 -9.01 58.77
N ALA A 582 -12.13 -9.88 58.00
CA ALA A 582 -12.23 -11.31 58.31
C ALA A 582 -10.86 -12.00 58.39
N LEU A 583 -9.94 -11.67 57.47
CA LEU A 583 -8.58 -12.22 57.47
C LEU A 583 -7.76 -11.74 58.69
N LYS A 584 -7.88 -10.46 59.08
CA LYS A 584 -7.27 -9.93 60.31
C LYS A 584 -7.82 -10.63 61.56
N SER A 585 -9.15 -10.80 61.64
CA SER A 585 -9.81 -11.52 62.74
C SER A 585 -9.38 -12.98 62.82
N TRP A 586 -9.28 -13.69 61.68
CA TRP A 586 -8.81 -15.07 61.62
C TRP A 586 -7.34 -15.20 62.02
N ASN A 587 -6.47 -14.30 61.56
CA ASN A 587 -5.06 -14.27 61.96
C ASN A 587 -4.93 -14.05 63.47
N HIS A 588 -5.65 -13.08 64.04
CA HIS A 588 -5.62 -12.81 65.49
C HIS A 588 -6.11 -14.03 66.29
N ARG A 589 -7.23 -14.64 65.88
CA ARG A 589 -7.78 -15.87 66.51
C ARG A 589 -6.91 -17.12 66.32
N LYS A 590 -5.99 -17.11 65.33
CA LYS A 590 -4.96 -18.14 65.18
C LYS A 590 -3.79 -17.86 66.12
N VAL A 591 -3.35 -16.60 66.25
CA VAL A 591 -2.29 -16.20 67.19
C VAL A 591 -2.69 -16.52 68.62
N THR A 592 -3.88 -16.12 69.08
CA THR A 592 -4.34 -16.45 70.45
C THR A 592 -4.40 -17.96 70.69
N LYS A 593 -4.77 -18.77 69.69
CA LYS A 593 -4.74 -20.24 69.81
C LYS A 593 -3.34 -20.83 69.88
N MET A 594 -2.35 -20.24 69.20
CA MET A 594 -0.95 -20.63 69.33
C MET A 594 -0.39 -20.21 70.69
N GLU A 595 -0.85 -19.08 71.24
CA GLU A 595 -0.49 -18.60 72.58
C GLU A 595 -1.14 -19.48 73.68
N GLU A 596 -2.44 -19.79 73.57
CA GLU A 596 -3.17 -20.78 74.41
C GLU A 596 -2.42 -22.12 74.45
N GLN A 597 -2.01 -22.63 73.28
CA GLN A 597 -1.24 -23.87 73.19
C GLN A 597 0.16 -23.73 73.79
N HIS A 598 0.83 -22.59 73.61
CA HIS A 598 2.16 -22.36 74.18
C HIS A 598 2.13 -22.28 75.72
N TRP A 599 1.11 -21.67 76.31
CA TRP A 599 0.91 -21.64 77.76
C TRP A 599 0.63 -23.03 78.32
N ALA A 600 -0.25 -23.82 77.68
CA ALA A 600 -0.49 -25.21 78.09
C ALA A 600 0.79 -26.08 77.99
N ASP A 601 1.62 -25.86 76.97
CA ASP A 601 2.92 -26.52 76.81
C ASP A 601 3.93 -26.13 77.91
N LEU A 602 3.81 -24.93 78.48
CA LEU A 602 4.63 -24.46 79.60
C LEU A 602 4.10 -24.98 80.94
N GLU A 603 2.77 -25.00 81.14
CA GLU A 603 2.12 -25.60 82.31
C GLU A 603 2.48 -27.08 82.44
N GLN A 604 2.37 -27.87 81.36
CA GLN A 604 2.79 -29.27 81.37
C GLN A 604 4.28 -29.47 81.69
N ARG A 605 5.16 -28.56 81.25
CA ARG A 605 6.59 -28.64 81.58
C ARG A 605 6.84 -28.33 83.05
N LEU A 606 6.12 -27.37 83.62
CA LEU A 606 6.18 -27.06 85.06
C LEU A 606 5.61 -28.22 85.90
N GLU A 607 4.49 -28.82 85.49
CA GLU A 607 3.97 -30.05 86.11
C GLU A 607 4.98 -31.19 86.06
N CYS A 608 5.63 -31.42 84.91
CA CYS A 608 6.67 -32.43 84.77
C CYS A 608 7.94 -32.12 85.60
N GLN A 609 8.32 -30.85 85.79
CA GLN A 609 9.43 -30.49 86.68
C GLN A 609 9.06 -30.73 88.15
N VAL A 610 7.87 -30.31 88.60
CA VAL A 610 7.37 -30.58 89.96
C VAL A 610 7.25 -32.09 90.23
N GLN A 611 6.88 -32.89 89.22
CA GLN A 611 6.86 -34.36 89.29
C GLN A 611 8.24 -35.02 89.22
N GLN A 612 9.30 -34.30 88.79
CA GLN A 612 10.68 -34.80 88.82
C GLN A 612 11.44 -34.40 90.10
N GLU A 613 11.08 -33.27 90.71
CA GLU A 613 11.68 -32.81 91.98
C GLU A 613 11.12 -33.54 93.22
N ALA A 614 10.08 -34.36 93.07
CA ALA A 614 9.62 -35.31 94.08
C ALA A 614 9.57 -36.74 93.50
N PRO A 615 10.28 -37.75 94.06
CA PRO A 615 10.69 -37.84 95.47
C PRO A 615 12.16 -38.22 95.73
N ASN A 616 12.81 -37.59 96.72
CA ASN A 616 13.96 -38.22 97.39
C ASN A 616 14.20 -37.77 98.86
N THR A 617 13.14 -37.53 99.62
CA THR A 617 13.17 -37.01 101.01
C THR A 617 12.39 -37.89 102.01
N LEU A 618 12.30 -39.20 101.75
CA LEU A 618 11.57 -40.17 102.61
C LEU A 618 12.45 -41.35 103.09
N SER A 619 13.72 -41.09 103.43
CA SER A 619 14.60 -42.07 104.11
C SER A 619 15.66 -41.43 105.02
N GLN A 620 15.31 -40.40 105.79
CA GLN A 620 16.09 -39.98 106.97
C GLN A 620 15.24 -39.20 107.98
N LYS A 621 15.68 -39.17 109.25
CA LYS A 621 15.08 -38.45 110.38
C LYS A 621 13.62 -38.79 110.74
N LYS A 622 13.42 -40.00 111.25
CA LYS A 622 12.70 -40.11 112.55
C LYS A 622 13.63 -39.53 113.63
N ASN A 623 13.36 -38.32 114.11
CA ASN A 623 13.74 -37.79 115.44
C ASN A 623 13.30 -36.31 115.54
N THR A 624 13.24 -35.79 116.78
CA THR A 624 12.65 -34.48 117.17
C THR A 624 11.20 -34.33 116.69
N GLN A 625 10.21 -34.74 117.48
CA GLN A 625 9.67 -34.03 118.66
C GLN A 625 9.14 -32.65 118.29
N GLY A 626 7.89 -32.38 118.68
CA GLY A 626 7.12 -31.27 118.13
C GLY A 626 7.37 -29.94 118.81
N LEU A 627 6.66 -28.94 118.31
CA LEU A 627 6.05 -27.88 119.12
C LEU A 627 4.81 -27.38 118.38
N ASP A 628 3.79 -26.98 119.12
CA ASP A 628 2.68 -26.18 118.62
C ASP A 628 3.17 -24.81 118.14
N ILE A 629 2.38 -24.13 117.31
CA ILE A 629 1.75 -22.84 117.67
C ILE A 629 0.93 -22.30 116.49
N SER A 630 -0.21 -21.69 116.82
CA SER A 630 -1.09 -20.96 115.93
C SER A 630 -0.55 -19.58 115.54
N LEU A 631 -0.71 -19.19 114.27
CA LEU A 631 -1.07 -17.82 113.86
C LEU A 631 -1.65 -17.83 112.43
#